data_AF-A0A5N5ILV8-F1
#
_entry.id   AF-A0A5N5ILV8-F1
#
_cell.length_a   1.000
_cell.length_b   1.000
_cell.length_c   1.000
_cell.angle_alpha   90.00
_cell.angle_beta   90.00
_cell.angle_gamma   90.00
#
_symmetry.space_group_name_H-M   'P 1'
#
loop_
_entity.id
_entity.type
_entity.pdbx_description
1 polymer ?
#
loop_
_entity_poly.entity_id
_entity_poly.type
_entity_poly.pdbx_seq_one_letter_code
_entity_poly.pdbx_strand_id
1 'polypeptide(L)'
;GMFFMDWVPGRWISLVLAVPILFWFGRSFFINAFKQARFGKANMDTLVALSTGIAFLFSAFNTFFPEFWLSKGMEPHVYYEAATVIITFISLGKLLEEKAKSNTSSAIKKLIGLQPKTLKVIADGEEREIPISSV
;
A
#
# COMPACT_ATOMS: atom_id res chain seq x y z
N GLY A 1 -18.46 -6.88 13.97
CA GLY A 1 -18.15 -6.32 12.65
C GLY A 1 -19.44 -5.94 11.98
N MET A 2 -19.41 -5.04 10.99
CA MET A 2 -20.65 -4.52 10.39
C MET A 2 -21.52 -5.62 9.75
N PHE A 3 -20.93 -6.75 9.34
CA PHE A 3 -21.67 -7.85 8.68
C PHE A 3 -21.86 -9.13 9.52
N PHE A 4 -21.05 -9.33 10.57
CA PHE A 4 -21.08 -10.55 11.41
C PHE A 4 -21.10 -10.20 12.90
N MET A 5 -22.06 -9.38 13.32
CA MET A 5 -22.09 -8.85 14.69
C MET A 5 -22.49 -9.92 15.72
N ASP A 6 -23.44 -10.81 15.37
CA ASP A 6 -24.01 -11.78 16.32
C ASP A 6 -23.41 -13.18 16.21
N TRP A 7 -22.63 -13.43 15.14
CA TRP A 7 -22.11 -14.75 14.84
C TRP A 7 -20.77 -14.98 15.54
N VAL A 8 -20.78 -15.76 16.63
CA VAL A 8 -19.58 -16.11 17.42
C VAL A 8 -18.43 -16.69 16.56
N PRO A 9 -18.66 -17.64 15.64
CA PRO A 9 -17.64 -18.11 14.69
C PRO A 9 -17.11 -17.00 13.76
N GLY A 10 -17.98 -16.07 13.37
CA GLY A 10 -17.62 -14.95 12.50
C GLY A 10 -16.51 -14.07 13.07
N ARG A 11 -16.45 -13.90 14.40
CA ARG A 11 -15.38 -13.15 15.09
C ARG A 11 -14.01 -13.83 14.93
N TRP A 12 -13.95 -15.14 15.12
CA TRP A 12 -12.72 -15.92 14.98
C TRP A 12 -12.25 -16.01 13.53
N ILE A 13 -13.17 -16.22 12.60
CA ILE A 13 -12.87 -16.21 11.15
C ILE A 13 -12.32 -14.84 10.74
N SER A 14 -12.96 -13.76 11.18
CA SER A 14 -12.50 -12.39 10.89
C SER A 14 -11.10 -12.12 11.45
N LEU A 15 -10.79 -12.60 12.66
CA LEU A 15 -9.46 -12.50 13.25
C LEU A 15 -8.43 -13.21 12.36
N VAL A 16 -8.68 -14.49 12.02
CA VAL A 16 -7.75 -15.31 11.22
C VAL A 16 -7.50 -14.68 9.85
N LEU A 17 -8.53 -14.11 9.20
CA LEU A 17 -8.38 -13.42 7.91
C LEU A 17 -7.70 -12.06 8.03
N ALA A 18 -7.94 -11.32 9.12
CA ALA A 18 -7.34 -10.02 9.33
C ALA A 18 -5.82 -10.11 9.57
N VAL A 19 -5.35 -11.16 10.25
CA VAL A 19 -3.92 -11.35 10.54
C VAL A 19 -3.02 -11.30 9.28
N PRO A 20 -3.20 -12.13 8.24
CA PRO A 20 -2.35 -12.05 7.04
C PRO A 20 -2.51 -10.71 6.31
N ILE A 21 -3.70 -10.13 6.31
CA ILE A 21 -3.94 -8.85 5.63
C ILE A 21 -3.19 -7.71 6.32
N LEU A 22 -3.22 -7.64 7.65
CA LEU A 22 -2.49 -6.62 8.40
C LEU A 22 -0.98 -6.86 8.40
N PHE A 23 -0.55 -8.07 8.75
CA PHE A 23 0.86 -8.34 9.05
C PHE A 23 1.68 -8.76 7.83
N TRP A 24 1.05 -9.26 6.76
CA TRP A 24 1.74 -9.61 5.51
C TRP A 24 1.60 -8.50 4.49
N PHE A 25 0.37 -8.22 4.05
CA PHE A 25 0.11 -7.20 3.02
C PHE A 25 0.28 -5.78 3.56
N GLY A 26 -0.16 -5.53 4.79
CA GLY A 26 -0.04 -4.23 5.46
C GLY A 26 1.33 -3.92 6.06
N ARG A 27 2.27 -4.87 6.04
CA ARG A 27 3.57 -4.77 6.75
C ARG A 27 4.35 -3.50 6.44
N SER A 28 4.33 -3.08 5.18
CA SER A 28 5.06 -1.90 4.71
C SER A 28 4.60 -0.62 5.41
N PHE A 29 3.29 -0.47 5.65
CA PHE A 29 2.73 0.69 6.37
C PHE A 29 3.27 0.76 7.80
N PHE A 30 3.28 -0.35 8.53
CA PHE A 30 3.79 -0.40 9.91
C PHE A 30 5.29 -0.10 10.00
N ILE A 31 6.10 -0.66 9.10
CA ILE A 31 7.54 -0.41 9.06
C ILE A 31 7.81 1.08 8.77
N ASN A 32 7.13 1.65 7.78
CA ASN A 32 7.32 3.05 7.41
C ASN A 32 6.80 4.00 8.49
N ALA A 33 5.66 3.70 9.11
CA ALA A 33 5.15 4.43 10.27
C ALA A 33 6.15 4.46 11.42
N PHE A 34 6.75 3.31 11.76
CA PHE A 34 7.76 3.24 12.81
C PHE A 34 9.00 4.07 12.47
N LYS A 35 9.48 4.01 11.22
CA LYS A 35 10.58 4.86 10.75
C LYS A 35 10.25 6.34 10.90
N GLN A 36 9.06 6.78 10.48
CA GLN A 36 8.66 8.19 10.59
C GLN A 36 8.53 8.65 12.04
N ALA A 37 7.97 7.81 12.91
CA ALA A 37 7.87 8.08 14.34
C ALA A 37 9.25 8.28 14.99
N ARG A 38 10.27 7.51 14.59
CA ARG A 38 11.66 7.70 15.05
C ARG A 38 12.24 9.07 14.69
N PHE A 39 11.75 9.69 13.62
CA PHE A 39 12.13 11.05 13.21
C PHE A 39 11.16 12.13 13.71
N GLY A 40 10.18 11.78 14.56
CA GLY A 40 9.16 12.72 15.04
C GLY A 40 8.23 13.24 13.94
N LYS A 41 8.11 12.51 12.83
CA LYS A 41 7.28 12.88 11.68
C LYS A 41 6.09 11.94 11.55
N ALA A 42 5.04 12.40 10.88
CA ALA A 42 3.87 11.60 10.54
C ALA A 42 3.58 11.73 9.04
N ASN A 43 3.15 10.64 8.43
CA ASN A 43 2.75 10.60 7.02
C ASN A 43 1.53 9.68 6.81
N MET A 44 1.12 9.48 5.55
CA MET A 44 0.01 8.60 5.21
C MET A 44 0.16 7.20 5.83
N ASP A 45 1.36 6.59 5.73
CA ASP A 45 1.61 5.26 6.28
C ASP A 45 1.45 5.23 7.82
N THR A 46 1.78 6.34 8.51
CA THR A 46 1.59 6.49 9.96
C THR A 46 0.12 6.44 10.34
N LEU A 47 -0.73 7.19 9.62
CA LEU A 47 -2.17 7.21 9.86
C LEU A 47 -2.80 5.83 9.61
N VAL A 48 -2.38 5.13 8.54
CA VAL A 48 -2.86 3.79 8.20
C VAL A 48 -2.46 2.77 9.25
N ALA A 49 -1.17 2.74 9.63
CA ALA A 49 -0.67 1.80 10.62
C ALA A 49 -1.35 2.01 11.99
N LEU A 50 -1.54 3.27 12.41
CA LEU A 50 -2.16 3.58 13.69
C LEU A 50 -3.65 3.23 13.71
N SER A 51 -4.41 3.66 12.69
CA SER A 51 -5.85 3.38 12.61
C SER A 51 -6.15 1.88 12.55
N THR A 52 -5.51 1.16 11.64
CA THR A 52 -5.73 -0.28 11.46
C THR A 52 -5.15 -1.10 12.60
N GLY A 53 -4.02 -0.68 13.18
CA GLY A 53 -3.42 -1.29 14.35
C GLY A 53 -4.29 -1.17 15.60
N ILE A 54 -4.81 0.03 15.89
CA ILE A 54 -5.73 0.25 17.01
C ILE A 54 -7.02 -0.56 16.82
N ALA A 55 -7.61 -0.52 15.61
CA ALA A 55 -8.81 -1.29 15.30
C ALA A 55 -8.59 -2.79 15.51
N PHE A 56 -7.45 -3.34 15.08
CA PHE A 56 -7.11 -4.75 15.28
C PHE A 56 -6.88 -5.09 16.75
N LEU A 57 -6.09 -4.30 17.47
CA LEU A 57 -5.79 -4.54 18.89
C LEU A 57 -7.06 -4.45 19.76
N PHE A 58 -7.91 -3.46 19.51
CA PHE A 58 -9.20 -3.34 20.20
C PHE A 58 -10.10 -4.55 19.90
N SER A 59 -10.15 -4.99 18.64
CA SER A 59 -10.90 -6.17 18.24
C SER A 59 -10.36 -7.45 18.88
N ALA A 60 -9.04 -7.59 18.96
CA ALA A 60 -8.36 -8.70 19.63
C ALA A 60 -8.70 -8.73 21.11
N PHE A 61 -8.60 -7.59 21.79
CA PHE A 61 -8.99 -7.47 23.17
C PHE A 61 -10.46 -7.91 23.39
N ASN A 62 -11.39 -7.43 22.55
CA ASN A 62 -12.80 -7.79 22.63
C ASN A 62 -13.08 -9.27 22.28
N THR A 63 -12.20 -9.90 21.51
CA THR A 63 -12.32 -11.33 21.15
C THR A 63 -11.85 -12.22 22.31
N PHE A 64 -10.74 -11.88 22.96
CA PHE A 64 -10.15 -12.68 24.03
C PHE A 64 -10.70 -12.37 25.43
N PHE A 65 -11.16 -11.13 25.66
CA PHE A 65 -11.67 -10.67 26.96
C PHE A 65 -13.09 -10.06 26.83
N PRO A 66 -14.08 -10.78 26.28
CA PRO A 66 -15.43 -10.25 26.12
C PRO A 66 -16.10 -9.95 27.48
N GLU A 67 -15.80 -10.75 28.50
CA GLU A 67 -16.36 -10.62 29.87
C GLU A 67 -16.07 -9.27 30.52
N PHE A 68 -14.96 -8.62 30.15
CA PHE A 68 -14.61 -7.30 30.67
C PHE A 68 -15.65 -6.23 30.30
N TRP A 69 -16.23 -6.34 29.09
CA TRP A 69 -17.25 -5.41 28.62
C TRP A 69 -18.66 -5.87 29.03
N LEU A 70 -18.92 -7.18 28.97
CA LEU A 70 -20.20 -7.75 29.37
C LEU A 70 -20.53 -7.46 30.84
N SER A 71 -19.54 -7.54 31.73
CA SER A 71 -19.68 -7.17 33.15
C SER A 71 -20.01 -5.69 33.38
N LYS A 72 -19.78 -4.82 32.39
CA LYS A 72 -20.14 -3.40 32.39
C LYS A 72 -21.44 -3.11 31.62
N GLY A 73 -22.15 -4.14 31.17
CA GLY A 73 -23.36 -4.01 30.35
C GLY A 73 -23.11 -3.52 28.93
N MET A 74 -21.87 -3.66 28.43
CA MET A 74 -21.46 -3.22 27.09
C MET A 74 -21.20 -4.43 26.19
N GLU A 75 -21.70 -4.39 24.95
CA GLU A 75 -21.43 -5.45 23.99
C GLU A 75 -20.04 -5.31 23.34
N PRO A 76 -19.20 -6.36 23.37
CA PRO A 76 -17.85 -6.31 22.81
C PRO A 76 -17.88 -6.43 21.27
N HIS A 77 -17.94 -5.30 20.58
CA HIS A 77 -17.88 -5.25 19.11
C HIS A 77 -16.46 -5.37 18.57
N VAL A 78 -16.31 -6.09 17.45
CA VAL A 78 -15.03 -6.23 16.72
C VAL A 78 -15.04 -5.48 15.39
N TYR A 79 -13.89 -4.93 15.03
CA TYR A 79 -13.62 -4.07 13.88
C TYR A 79 -12.50 -4.60 12.98
N TYR A 80 -12.20 -5.90 13.03
CA TYR A 80 -11.23 -6.55 12.14
C TYR A 80 -11.47 -6.18 10.68
N GLU A 81 -12.71 -6.32 10.23
CA GLU A 81 -13.14 -5.98 8.89
C GLU A 81 -12.77 -4.56 8.47
N ALA A 82 -13.01 -3.57 9.33
CA ALA A 82 -12.68 -2.18 9.03
C ALA A 82 -11.17 -2.01 8.78
N ALA A 83 -10.33 -2.61 9.63
CA ALA A 83 -8.88 -2.60 9.45
C ALA A 83 -8.46 -3.26 8.12
N THR A 84 -9.05 -4.41 7.81
CA THR A 84 -8.80 -5.18 6.59
C THR A 84 -9.18 -4.41 5.33
N VAL A 85 -10.37 -3.81 5.32
CA VAL A 85 -10.91 -3.01 4.21
C VAL A 85 -10.04 -1.79 3.95
N ILE A 86 -9.64 -1.07 5.00
CA ILE A 86 -8.75 0.09 4.90
C ILE A 86 -7.44 -0.30 4.22
N ILE A 87 -6.76 -1.35 4.70
CA ILE A 87 -5.49 -1.78 4.11
C ILE A 87 -5.67 -2.19 2.65
N THR A 88 -6.76 -2.89 2.34
CA THR A 88 -7.04 -3.37 0.98
C THR A 88 -7.22 -2.20 0.02
N PHE A 89 -8.08 -1.23 0.35
CA PHE A 89 -8.35 -0.09 -0.53
C PHE A 89 -7.14 0.83 -0.70
N ILE A 90 -6.37 1.06 0.36
CA ILE A 90 -5.17 1.90 0.27
C ILE A 90 -4.09 1.21 -0.55
N SER A 91 -3.92 -0.10 -0.38
CA SER A 91 -2.98 -0.87 -1.20
C SER A 91 -3.41 -0.87 -2.66
N LEU A 92 -4.70 -1.05 -2.93
CA LEU A 92 -5.26 -0.95 -4.28
C LEU A 92 -5.03 0.44 -4.89
N GLY A 93 -5.25 1.51 -4.13
CA GLY A 93 -4.96 2.88 -4.56
C GLY A 93 -3.49 3.08 -4.93
N LYS A 94 -2.56 2.61 -4.09
CA LYS A 94 -1.11 2.63 -4.40
C LYS A 94 -0.79 1.84 -5.66
N LEU A 95 -1.38 0.66 -5.87
CA LEU A 95 -1.17 -0.15 -7.07
C LEU A 95 -1.66 0.58 -8.34
N LEU A 96 -2.82 1.23 -8.27
CA LEU A 96 -3.35 2.03 -9.38
C LEU A 96 -2.45 3.24 -9.67
N GLU A 97 -1.97 3.92 -8.63
CA GLU A 97 -1.05 5.04 -8.74
C GLU A 97 0.29 4.63 -9.38
N GLU A 98 0.89 3.54 -8.93
CA GLU A 98 2.12 2.98 -9.49
C GLU A 98 1.94 2.56 -10.96
N LYS A 99 0.81 1.91 -11.29
CA LYS A 99 0.49 1.53 -12.66
C LYS A 99 0.36 2.75 -13.57
N ALA A 100 -0.26 3.83 -13.10
CA ALA A 100 -0.37 5.08 -13.85
C ALA A 100 1.00 5.72 -14.08
N LYS A 101 1.86 5.79 -13.05
CA LYS A 101 3.22 6.34 -13.17
C LYS A 101 4.10 5.53 -14.12
N SER A 102 3.99 4.20 -14.09
CA SER A 102 4.74 3.30 -14.98
C SER A 102 4.44 3.58 -16.46
N ASN A 103 3.17 3.82 -16.81
CA ASN A 103 2.77 4.13 -18.17
C ASN A 103 3.40 5.43 -18.69
N THR A 104 3.41 6.49 -17.87
CA THR A 104 4.06 7.77 -18.23
C THR A 104 5.57 7.61 -18.40
N SER A 105 6.23 6.89 -17.49
CA SER A 105 7.68 6.63 -17.58
C SER A 105 8.05 5.87 -18.86
N SER A 106 7.25 4.87 -19.24
CA SER A 106 7.43 4.12 -20.48
C SER A 106 7.31 5.00 -21.73
N ALA A 107 6.33 5.91 -21.76
CA ALA A 107 6.17 6.85 -22.87
C ALA A 107 7.38 7.79 -23.01
N ILE A 108 7.88 8.34 -21.90
CA ILE A 108 9.10 9.18 -21.90
C ILE A 108 10.30 8.37 -22.39
N LYS A 109 10.46 7.13 -21.92
CA LYS A 109 11.56 6.26 -22.34
C LYS A 109 11.51 5.94 -23.85
N LYS A 110 10.32 5.79 -24.42
CA LYS A 110 10.14 5.63 -25.88
C LYS A 110 10.55 6.90 -26.63
N LEU A 111 10.19 8.09 -26.16
CA LEU A 111 10.61 9.35 -26.77
C LEU A 111 12.13 9.52 -26.75
N ILE A 112 12.78 9.21 -25.63
CA ILE A 112 14.25 9.21 -25.53
C ILE A 112 14.86 8.20 -26.52
N GLY A 113 14.24 7.02 -26.66
CA GLY A 113 14.69 5.99 -27.60
C GLY A 113 14.56 6.36 -29.08
N LEU A 114 13.72 7.35 -29.43
CA LEU A 114 13.59 7.86 -30.80
C LEU A 114 14.68 8.86 -31.19
N GLN A 115 15.54 9.26 -30.25
CA GLN A 115 16.66 10.14 -30.56
C GLN A 115 17.63 9.41 -31.53
N PRO A 116 17.84 9.94 -32.74
CA PRO A 116 18.73 9.31 -33.72
C PRO A 116 20.15 9.27 -33.18
N LYS A 117 20.81 8.13 -33.32
CA LYS A 117 22.19 7.91 -32.84
C LYS A 117 23.23 8.20 -33.91
N THR A 118 22.83 8.15 -35.18
CA THR A 118 23.69 8.35 -36.34
C THR A 118 23.10 9.41 -37.25
N LEU A 119 23.98 10.08 -37.98
CA LEU A 119 23.68 11.09 -38.97
C LEU A 119 24.42 10.70 -40.26
N LYS A 120 23.82 10.96 -41.43
CA LYS A 120 24.54 10.95 -42.69
C LYS A 120 25.08 12.35 -42.96
N VAL A 121 26.38 12.45 -43.19
CA VAL A 121 27.07 13.68 -43.58
C VAL A 121 27.65 13.48 -44.97
N ILE A 122 27.52 14.50 -45.82
CA ILE A 122 28.19 14.55 -47.12
C ILE A 122 29.51 15.29 -46.92
N ALA A 123 30.63 14.59 -47.05
CA ALA A 123 31.97 15.16 -46.99
C ALA A 123 32.73 14.74 -48.26
N ASP A 124 33.35 15.71 -48.94
CA ASP A 124 34.13 15.48 -50.17
C ASP A 124 33.37 14.75 -51.29
N GLY A 125 32.04 14.90 -51.35
CA GLY A 125 31.18 14.27 -52.35
C GLY A 125 30.78 12.82 -52.04
N GLU A 126 31.20 12.25 -50.92
CA GLU A 126 30.80 10.92 -50.45
C GLU A 126 29.86 11.00 -49.23
N GLU A 127 28.84 10.14 -49.20
CA GLU A 127 28.01 9.95 -47.99
C GLU A 127 28.75 9.10 -46.96
N ARG A 128 28.92 9.63 -45.74
CA ARG A 128 29.45 8.89 -44.59
C ARG A 128 28.49 8.98 -43.41
N GLU A 129 28.24 7.85 -42.77
CA GLU A 129 27.42 7.78 -41.56
C GLU A 129 28.31 7.95 -40.33
N ILE A 130 28.03 8.98 -39.53
CA ILE A 130 28.79 9.30 -38.31
C ILE A 130 27.87 9.32 -37.07
N PRO A 131 28.38 9.03 -35.87
CA PRO A 131 27.62 9.21 -34.64
C PRO A 131 27.16 10.65 -34.45
N ILE A 132 25.96 10.86 -33.90
CA ILE A 132 25.49 12.21 -33.53
C ILE A 132 26.39 12.88 -32.48
N SER A 133 27.14 12.10 -31.70
CA SER A 133 28.08 12.58 -30.69
C SER A 133 29.42 13.06 -31.25
N SER A 134 29.70 12.84 -32.54
CA SER A 134 30.94 13.29 -33.19
C SER A 134 30.81 14.63 -33.92
N VAL A 135 29.65 15.28 -33.79
CA VAL A 135 29.37 16.66 -34.22
C VAL A 135 29.20 17.51 -32.97
#